data_AF-T0GNU7-F1
#
_entry.id   AF-T0GNU7-F1
#
_cell.length_a   1.000
_cell.length_b   1.000
_cell.length_c   1.000
_cell.angle_alpha   90.00
_cell.angle_beta   90.00
_cell.angle_gamma   90.00
#
_symmetry.space_group_name_H-M   'P 1'
#
loop_
_entity.id
_entity.type
_entity.pdbx_description
1 polymer ?
#
loop_
_entity_poly.entity_id
_entity_poly.type
_entity_poly.pdbx_seq_one_letter_code
_entity_poly.pdbx_strand_id
1 'polypeptide(L)'
;METGRAMAHCFAMKTVRVASYNIRKAIGTDRRRVPERVIDVLNELDADIIALQEADRRFGVRSAALPPWLLESISPYRPVPLNVHVDSMGWHGNAILVRKDVEIGAHDVLHLPCLEPRGATMAEVTLGKASLRVFGMHLDLSGLWRRKQAAAVIHAASSRDAMPTVLMGDLNEWSAERGCLADFARHYRFAPCGRSFHARRPVARLDRIMHCGRLKLVDCGVHESAAARKASDHLPIWAEFGLG
;
A
#
# COMPACT_ATOMS: atom_id res chain seq x y z
N MET A 1 -55.57 3.13 -10.65
CA MET A 1 -54.58 3.37 -11.73
C MET A 1 -53.61 4.40 -11.18
N GLU A 2 -52.57 3.93 -10.47
CA GLU A 2 -51.22 3.67 -11.02
C GLU A 2 -50.50 5.00 -11.31
N THR A 3 -49.33 5.33 -10.76
CA THR A 3 -48.19 4.50 -10.36
C THR A 3 -47.38 5.18 -9.25
N GLY A 4 -47.03 4.42 -8.22
CA GLY A 4 -46.06 4.81 -7.20
C GLY A 4 -44.66 4.94 -7.79
N ARG A 5 -44.10 6.14 -7.70
CA ARG A 5 -42.70 6.40 -8.02
C ARG A 5 -41.88 5.95 -6.81
N ALA A 6 -41.47 4.68 -6.82
CA ALA A 6 -40.54 4.14 -5.84
C ALA A 6 -39.24 4.97 -5.91
N MET A 7 -39.02 5.79 -4.88
CA MET A 7 -37.75 6.40 -4.57
C MET A 7 -36.77 5.27 -4.26
N ALA A 8 -36.03 4.83 -5.28
CA ALA A 8 -34.86 4.00 -5.08
C ALA A 8 -33.82 4.85 -4.33
N HIS A 9 -33.87 4.80 -3.00
CA HIS A 9 -32.73 5.15 -2.16
C HIS A 9 -31.59 4.20 -2.57
N CYS A 10 -30.75 4.67 -3.47
CA CYS A 10 -29.47 4.03 -3.75
C CYS A 10 -28.65 4.19 -2.47
N PHE A 11 -28.66 3.18 -1.61
CA PHE A 11 -27.65 3.06 -0.57
C PHE A 11 -26.32 2.94 -1.29
N ALA A 12 -25.62 4.05 -1.48
CA ALA A 12 -24.24 4.03 -1.92
C ALA A 12 -23.50 3.14 -0.91
N MET A 13 -23.06 1.95 -1.36
CA MET A 13 -22.24 1.09 -0.53
C MET A 13 -21.02 1.92 -0.11
N LYS A 14 -20.84 2.12 1.19
CA LYS A 14 -19.61 2.77 1.68
C LYS A 14 -18.44 1.91 1.23
N THR A 15 -17.47 2.51 0.56
CA THR A 15 -16.24 1.86 0.14
C THR A 15 -15.06 2.41 0.93
N VAL A 16 -13.98 1.63 0.96
CA VAL A 16 -12.66 2.09 1.37
C VAL A 16 -11.72 1.92 0.19
N ARG A 17 -10.98 2.98 -0.14
CA ARG A 17 -9.97 2.96 -1.20
C ARG A 17 -8.60 2.81 -0.58
N VAL A 18 -7.85 1.81 -1.01
CA VAL A 18 -6.48 1.58 -0.58
C VAL A 18 -5.53 1.64 -1.77
N ALA A 19 -4.28 2.04 -1.55
CA ALA A 19 -3.27 2.09 -2.60
C ALA A 19 -1.89 1.60 -2.14
N SER A 20 -1.10 1.11 -3.09
CA SER A 20 0.31 0.81 -2.90
C SER A 20 1.14 1.61 -3.89
N TYR A 21 2.24 2.19 -3.41
CA TYR A 21 3.13 2.98 -4.27
C TYR A 21 4.60 2.89 -3.85
N ASN A 22 5.42 2.30 -4.72
CA ASN A 22 6.88 2.40 -4.62
C ASN A 22 7.33 3.78 -5.13
N ILE A 23 7.81 4.63 -4.23
CA ILE A 23 8.14 6.03 -4.53
C ILE A 23 9.61 6.23 -4.88
N ARG A 24 10.41 5.16 -4.91
CA ARG A 24 11.83 5.19 -5.28
C ARG A 24 12.62 6.29 -4.56
N LYS A 25 12.36 6.48 -3.26
CA LYS A 25 12.98 7.55 -2.43
C LYS A 25 12.69 8.96 -2.97
N ALA A 26 11.52 9.17 -3.55
CA ALA A 26 11.10 10.40 -4.25
C ALA A 26 11.99 10.79 -5.44
N ILE A 27 12.67 9.82 -6.07
CA ILE A 27 13.49 10.04 -7.26
C ILE A 27 12.64 9.74 -8.50
N GLY A 28 12.40 10.77 -9.32
CA GLY A 28 11.64 10.63 -10.54
C GLY A 28 12.37 9.89 -11.66
N THR A 29 11.67 9.66 -12.77
CA THR A 29 12.25 9.05 -13.98
C THR A 29 13.28 9.95 -14.69
N ASP A 30 13.32 11.24 -14.31
CA ASP A 30 14.35 12.22 -14.65
C ASP A 30 15.57 12.19 -13.68
N ARG A 31 15.60 11.23 -12.75
CA ARG A 31 16.62 11.05 -11.71
C ARG A 31 16.74 12.21 -10.71
N ARG A 32 15.76 13.13 -10.69
CA ARG A 32 15.72 14.23 -9.72
C ARG A 32 14.89 13.82 -8.52
N ARG A 33 15.36 14.18 -7.33
CA ARG A 33 14.61 13.99 -6.09
C ARG A 33 13.69 15.18 -5.85
N VAL A 34 12.38 14.98 -5.93
CA VAL A 34 11.37 16.03 -5.73
C VAL A 34 10.17 15.43 -4.97
N PRO A 35 10.19 15.46 -3.63
CA PRO A 35 9.13 14.89 -2.78
C PRO A 35 7.71 15.40 -3.09
N GLU A 36 7.58 16.65 -3.50
CA GLU A 36 6.32 17.29 -3.88
C GLU A 36 5.61 16.52 -5.00
N ARG A 37 6.37 15.99 -5.99
CA ARG A 37 5.78 15.19 -7.08
C ARG A 37 5.13 13.91 -6.59
N VAL A 38 5.69 13.30 -5.55
CA VAL A 38 5.09 12.13 -4.94
C VAL A 38 3.80 12.54 -4.25
N ILE A 39 3.82 13.62 -3.48
CA ILE A 39 2.63 14.12 -2.77
C ILE A 39 1.52 14.51 -3.75
N ASP A 40 1.84 15.14 -4.88
CA ASP A 40 0.87 15.42 -5.95
C ASP A 40 0.17 14.12 -6.42
N VAL A 41 0.94 13.04 -6.62
CA VAL A 41 0.39 11.73 -7.00
C VAL A 41 -0.45 11.12 -5.88
N LEU A 42 -0.06 11.29 -4.60
CA LEU A 42 -0.87 10.83 -3.47
C LEU A 42 -2.21 11.58 -3.41
N ASN A 43 -2.21 12.88 -3.69
CA ASN A 43 -3.41 13.70 -3.73
C ASN A 43 -4.31 13.32 -4.92
N GLU A 44 -3.73 13.03 -6.09
CA GLU A 44 -4.49 12.51 -7.25
C GLU A 44 -5.11 11.14 -6.99
N LEU A 45 -4.42 10.27 -6.24
CA LEU A 45 -4.90 8.92 -5.90
C LEU A 45 -6.14 8.93 -5.02
N ASP A 46 -6.21 9.92 -4.13
CA ASP A 46 -7.31 10.15 -3.20
C ASP A 46 -7.73 8.89 -2.42
N ALA A 47 -6.75 8.05 -2.08
CA ALA A 47 -6.99 6.82 -1.30
C ALA A 47 -7.13 7.14 0.20
N ASP A 48 -7.83 6.29 0.94
CA ASP A 48 -7.98 6.45 2.39
C ASP A 48 -6.74 5.96 3.15
N ILE A 49 -6.10 4.92 2.60
CA ILE A 49 -4.92 4.27 3.17
C ILE A 49 -3.92 3.97 2.04
N ILE A 50 -2.65 4.33 2.25
CA ILE A 50 -1.59 4.14 1.25
C ILE A 50 -0.39 3.44 1.88
N ALA A 51 0.01 2.30 1.32
CA ALA A 51 1.31 1.69 1.63
C ALA A 51 2.39 2.24 0.68
N LEU A 52 3.41 2.89 1.25
CA LEU A 52 4.56 3.39 0.53
C LEU A 52 5.75 2.45 0.66
N GLN A 53 6.45 2.24 -0.46
CA GLN A 53 7.74 1.54 -0.50
C GLN A 53 8.86 2.51 -0.91
N GLU A 54 10.07 2.25 -0.42
CA GLU A 54 11.22 3.15 -0.53
C GLU A 54 10.98 4.55 0.06
N ALA A 55 10.23 4.63 1.16
CA ALA A 55 9.91 5.87 1.87
C ALA A 55 11.06 6.47 2.69
N ASP A 56 12.22 5.79 2.76
CA ASP A 56 13.38 6.22 3.55
C ASP A 56 14.64 6.39 2.71
N ARG A 57 15.47 7.36 3.09
CA ARG A 57 16.81 7.55 2.55
C ARG A 57 17.78 6.56 3.21
N ARG A 58 18.50 5.79 2.39
CA ARG A 58 19.51 4.82 2.86
C ARG A 58 20.94 5.39 2.95
N PHE A 59 21.17 6.62 2.49
CA PHE A 59 22.48 7.27 2.52
C PHE A 59 22.49 8.46 3.47
N GLY A 60 23.45 8.48 4.41
CA GLY A 60 23.58 9.49 5.48
C GLY A 60 22.71 9.20 6.71
N VAL A 61 22.30 10.26 7.43
CA VAL A 61 21.26 10.16 8.46
C VAL A 61 19.98 9.67 7.76
N ARG A 62 19.45 8.51 8.19
CA ARG A 62 18.21 7.94 7.65
C ARG A 62 17.11 8.99 7.82
N SER A 63 16.77 9.64 6.72
CA SER A 63 15.79 10.72 6.68
C SER A 63 14.65 10.30 5.77
N ALA A 64 13.43 10.71 6.12
CA ALA A 64 12.25 10.42 5.32
C ALA A 64 12.41 10.94 3.88
N ALA A 65 12.00 10.14 2.89
CA ALA A 65 11.95 10.57 1.50
C ALA A 65 10.88 11.66 1.28
N LEU A 66 9.81 11.60 2.08
CA LEU A 66 8.81 12.64 2.21
C LEU A 66 9.00 13.31 3.57
N PRO A 67 9.44 14.57 3.65
CA PRO A 67 9.56 15.24 4.94
C PRO A 67 8.20 15.34 5.65
N PRO A 68 8.09 15.04 6.96
CA PRO A 68 6.81 15.07 7.67
C PRO A 68 6.08 16.41 7.57
N TRP A 69 6.79 17.53 7.73
CA TRP A 69 6.22 18.87 7.61
C TRP A 69 5.64 19.14 6.21
N LEU A 70 6.29 18.64 5.17
CA LEU A 70 5.83 18.81 3.80
C LEU A 70 4.55 18.00 3.58
N LEU A 71 4.55 16.72 3.95
CA LEU A 71 3.37 15.85 3.90
C LEU A 71 2.19 16.46 4.66
N GLU A 72 2.43 16.99 5.86
CA GLU A 72 1.40 17.63 6.69
C GLU A 72 0.82 18.89 6.04
N SER A 73 1.66 19.71 5.39
CA SER A 73 1.28 21.00 4.82
C SER A 73 0.45 20.93 3.54
N ILE A 74 0.73 19.94 2.67
CA ILE A 74 0.17 19.89 1.30
C ILE A 74 -0.57 18.58 0.99
N SER A 75 -0.94 17.81 2.01
CA SER A 75 -1.73 16.60 1.82
C SER A 75 -2.74 16.34 2.96
N PRO A 76 -3.80 15.55 2.70
CA PRO A 76 -4.73 15.11 3.74
C PRO A 76 -4.19 13.93 4.56
N TYR A 77 -2.93 13.53 4.38
CA TYR A 77 -2.36 12.31 4.95
C TYR A 77 -1.54 12.57 6.21
N ARG A 78 -1.44 11.54 7.04
CA ARG A 78 -0.46 11.44 8.12
C ARG A 78 0.13 10.02 8.15
N PRO A 79 1.40 9.86 8.54
CA PRO A 79 2.01 8.54 8.65
C PRO A 79 1.46 7.80 9.87
N VAL A 80 1.30 6.49 9.74
CA VAL A 80 1.09 5.60 10.88
C VAL A 80 2.39 5.54 11.69
N PRO A 81 2.34 5.75 13.03
CA PRO A 81 3.53 5.64 13.87
C PRO A 81 4.16 4.24 13.79
N LEU A 82 5.48 4.19 13.91
CA LEU A 82 6.23 2.95 13.93
C LEU A 82 6.74 2.68 15.34
N ASN A 83 6.61 1.44 15.81
CA ASN A 83 7.09 1.00 17.14
C ASN A 83 8.61 0.74 17.16
N VAL A 84 9.39 1.67 16.62
CA VAL A 84 10.85 1.58 16.54
C VAL A 84 11.48 2.96 16.71
N HIS A 85 12.59 3.03 17.44
CA HIS A 85 13.41 4.23 17.53
C HIS A 85 14.23 4.41 16.25
N VAL A 86 13.66 5.09 15.25
CA VAL A 86 14.39 5.54 14.05
C VAL A 86 13.96 6.96 13.69
N ASP A 87 14.90 7.81 13.28
CA ASP A 87 14.65 9.18 12.75
C ASP A 87 13.95 9.18 11.37
N SER A 88 13.21 8.12 11.03
CA SER A 88 12.70 7.81 9.70
C SER A 88 11.19 7.61 9.70
N MET A 89 10.53 7.93 8.58
CA MET A 89 9.08 7.74 8.39
C MET A 89 8.70 6.29 8.12
N GLY A 90 9.66 5.46 7.69
CA GLY A 90 9.47 4.06 7.34
C GLY A 90 10.32 3.07 8.14
N TRP A 91 9.84 1.82 8.14
CA TRP A 91 10.61 0.67 8.58
C TRP A 91 11.21 -0.02 7.36
N HIS A 92 12.53 0.10 7.21
CA HIS A 92 13.28 -0.39 6.04
C HIS A 92 12.79 0.16 4.69
N GLY A 93 12.21 1.36 4.69
CA GLY A 93 11.61 1.99 3.53
C GLY A 93 10.12 1.71 3.35
N ASN A 94 9.44 1.06 4.30
CA ASN A 94 7.99 0.85 4.25
C ASN A 94 7.28 1.81 5.20
N ALA A 95 6.26 2.51 4.71
CA ALA A 95 5.41 3.35 5.53
C ALA A 95 3.94 3.10 5.16
N ILE A 96 3.04 3.31 6.11
CA ILE A 96 1.60 3.38 5.85
C ILE A 96 1.18 4.81 6.11
N LEU A 97 0.49 5.41 5.15
CA LEU A 97 -0.19 6.69 5.29
C LEU A 97 -1.68 6.44 5.42
N VAL A 98 -2.34 7.23 6.26
CA VAL A 98 -3.81 7.27 6.36
C VAL A 98 -4.28 8.71 6.27
N ARG A 99 -5.52 8.93 5.84
CA ARG A 99 -6.12 10.26 5.95
C ARG A 99 -6.15 10.74 7.41
N LYS A 100 -6.11 12.05 7.62
CA LYS A 100 -6.07 12.70 8.95
C LYS A 100 -7.29 12.43 9.84
N ASP A 101 -8.41 12.02 9.27
CA ASP A 101 -9.66 11.65 9.96
C ASP A 101 -9.79 10.16 10.27
N VAL A 102 -8.95 9.30 9.69
CA VAL A 102 -8.92 7.85 9.97
C VAL A 102 -8.34 7.61 11.35
N GLU A 103 -9.00 6.80 12.18
CA GLU A 103 -8.49 6.40 13.49
C GLU A 103 -7.46 5.28 13.34
N ILE A 104 -6.34 5.38 14.06
CA ILE A 104 -5.28 4.37 14.09
C ILE A 104 -5.37 3.64 15.43
N GLY A 105 -5.59 2.33 15.37
CA GLY A 105 -5.57 1.43 16.52
C GLY A 105 -4.19 0.82 16.71
N ALA A 106 -4.09 -0.51 16.61
CA ALA A 106 -2.81 -1.20 16.71
C ALA A 106 -1.93 -0.93 15.48
N HIS A 107 -0.64 -0.72 15.67
CA HIS A 107 0.34 -0.66 14.60
C HIS A 107 1.61 -1.39 15.01
N ASP A 108 2.33 -1.96 14.05
CA ASP A 108 3.56 -2.67 14.33
C ASP A 108 4.50 -2.74 13.13
N VAL A 109 5.77 -3.08 13.40
CA VAL A 109 6.75 -3.42 12.38
C VAL A 109 7.00 -4.92 12.39
N LEU A 110 7.15 -5.49 11.20
CA LEU A 110 7.49 -6.90 11.03
C LEU A 110 8.96 -6.99 10.62
N HIS A 111 9.73 -7.69 11.45
CA HIS A 111 11.08 -8.12 11.10
C HIS A 111 10.98 -9.30 10.14
N LEU A 112 11.41 -9.09 8.89
CA LEU A 112 11.36 -10.13 7.87
C LEU A 112 12.73 -10.82 7.75
N PRO A 113 12.78 -12.14 7.52
CA PRO A 113 14.05 -12.82 7.24
C PRO A 113 14.73 -12.24 6.00
N CYS A 114 15.97 -11.75 6.13
CA CYS A 114 16.66 -11.08 5.04
C CYS A 114 18.19 -11.07 5.16
N LEU A 115 18.88 -11.00 4.02
CA LEU A 115 20.30 -10.65 3.92
C LEU A 115 20.52 -9.13 4.04
N GLU A 116 19.62 -8.32 3.46
CA GLU A 116 19.57 -6.87 3.66
C GLU A 116 18.34 -6.47 4.47
N PRO A 117 18.42 -5.48 5.39
CA PRO A 117 17.26 -5.01 6.15
C PRO A 117 16.05 -4.70 5.25
N ARG A 118 15.04 -5.58 5.31
CA ARG A 118 13.72 -5.47 4.68
C ARG A 118 12.67 -5.68 5.74
N GLY A 119 11.56 -4.96 5.62
CA GLY A 119 10.51 -4.96 6.63
C GLY A 119 9.14 -5.02 5.99
N ALA A 120 8.15 -5.29 6.83
CA ALA A 120 6.77 -4.93 6.55
C ALA A 120 6.27 -4.07 7.71
N THR A 121 5.23 -3.31 7.47
CA THR A 121 4.53 -2.51 8.47
C THR A 121 3.08 -2.96 8.50
N MET A 122 2.46 -2.86 9.67
CA MET A 122 1.08 -3.25 9.89
C MET A 122 0.37 -2.13 10.63
N ALA A 123 -0.88 -1.88 10.24
CA ALA A 123 -1.77 -1.00 10.97
C ALA A 123 -3.19 -1.59 10.99
N GLU A 124 -3.86 -1.45 12.11
CA GLU A 124 -5.29 -1.62 12.27
C GLU A 124 -5.90 -0.23 12.35
N VAL A 125 -6.81 0.07 11.44
CA VAL A 125 -7.40 1.40 11.30
C VAL A 125 -8.91 1.31 11.29
N THR A 126 -9.58 2.36 11.74
CA THR A 126 -11.04 2.46 11.75
C THR A 126 -11.48 3.65 10.89
N LEU A 127 -12.35 3.36 9.92
CA LEU A 127 -12.98 4.33 9.02
C LEU A 127 -14.48 4.35 9.34
N GLY A 128 -14.90 5.33 10.13
CA GLY A 128 -16.27 5.40 10.64
C GLY A 128 -16.59 4.20 11.54
N LYS A 129 -17.38 3.24 11.04
CA LYS A 129 -17.78 2.04 11.79
C LYS A 129 -17.05 0.76 11.36
N ALA A 130 -16.19 0.84 10.34
CA ALA A 130 -15.50 -0.32 9.80
C ALA A 130 -14.03 -0.31 10.19
N SER A 131 -13.53 -1.45 10.67
CA SER A 131 -12.12 -1.64 10.98
C SER A 131 -11.44 -2.50 9.92
N LEU A 132 -10.21 -2.14 9.59
CA LEU A 132 -9.40 -2.77 8.55
C LEU A 132 -7.97 -2.96 9.05
N ARG A 133 -7.42 -4.17 8.88
CA ARG A 133 -6.00 -4.43 9.03
C ARG A 133 -5.32 -4.27 7.68
N VAL A 134 -4.24 -3.51 7.65
CA VAL A 134 -3.42 -3.30 6.46
C VAL A 134 -1.98 -3.71 6.73
N PHE A 135 -1.37 -4.37 5.76
CA PHE A 135 0.07 -4.64 5.74
C PHE A 135 0.69 -3.96 4.53
N GLY A 136 1.72 -3.15 4.75
CA GLY A 136 2.58 -2.57 3.72
C GLY A 136 3.93 -3.28 3.67
N MET A 137 4.37 -3.74 2.51
CA MET A 137 5.63 -4.48 2.38
C MET A 137 6.43 -4.14 1.12
N HIS A 138 7.73 -4.41 1.18
CA HIS A 138 8.63 -4.38 0.03
C HIS A 138 9.55 -5.59 0.15
N LEU A 139 9.31 -6.61 -0.68
CA LEU A 139 10.01 -7.88 -0.59
C LEU A 139 11.36 -7.87 -1.32
N ASP A 140 12.21 -8.85 -1.01
CA ASP A 140 13.57 -8.96 -1.54
C ASP A 140 13.65 -9.25 -3.05
N LEU A 141 14.80 -8.95 -3.67
CA LEU A 141 15.05 -9.28 -5.08
C LEU A 141 15.36 -10.77 -5.29
N SER A 142 15.79 -11.49 -4.25
CA SER A 142 16.02 -12.92 -4.27
C SER A 142 14.73 -13.70 -4.03
N GLY A 143 14.35 -14.55 -5.00
CA GLY A 143 13.13 -15.36 -4.91
C GLY A 143 13.06 -16.30 -3.70
N LEU A 144 14.21 -16.85 -3.26
CA LEU A 144 14.25 -17.71 -2.07
C LEU A 144 13.90 -16.93 -0.80
N TRP A 145 14.46 -15.73 -0.65
CA TRP A 145 14.18 -14.86 0.49
C TRP A 145 12.75 -14.33 0.44
N ARG A 146 12.24 -13.95 -0.74
CA ARG A 146 10.83 -13.57 -0.91
C ARG A 146 9.86 -14.58 -0.35
N ARG A 147 10.08 -15.88 -0.56
CA ARG A 147 9.20 -16.93 -0.01
C ARG A 147 9.24 -16.99 1.52
N LYS A 148 10.43 -16.87 2.12
CA LYS A 148 10.57 -16.81 3.59
C LYS A 148 9.88 -15.58 4.17
N GLN A 149 10.01 -14.43 3.50
CA GLN A 149 9.37 -13.18 3.89
C GLN A 149 7.85 -13.26 3.77
N ALA A 150 7.34 -13.81 2.66
CA ALA A 150 5.91 -14.05 2.47
C ALA A 150 5.35 -14.96 3.58
N ALA A 151 6.05 -16.06 3.90
CA ALA A 151 5.65 -16.95 4.99
C ALA A 151 5.59 -16.22 6.34
N ALA A 152 6.56 -15.35 6.64
CA ALA A 152 6.58 -14.55 7.87
C ALA A 152 5.40 -13.57 7.93
N VAL A 153 5.09 -12.88 6.83
CA VAL A 153 3.92 -11.96 6.75
C VAL A 153 2.61 -12.73 6.90
N ILE A 154 2.45 -13.87 6.22
CA ILE A 154 1.27 -14.72 6.32
C ILE A 154 1.10 -15.20 7.77
N HIS A 155 2.17 -15.67 8.40
CA HIS A 155 2.15 -16.12 9.79
C HIS A 155 1.71 -14.99 10.73
N ALA A 156 2.33 -13.82 10.62
CA ALA A 156 1.99 -12.65 11.44
C ALA A 156 0.55 -12.16 11.24
N ALA A 157 0.00 -12.28 10.03
CA ALA A 157 -1.40 -11.97 9.78
C ALA A 157 -2.36 -13.04 10.37
N SER A 158 -1.94 -14.32 10.36
CA SER A 158 -2.73 -15.45 10.88
C SER A 158 -2.72 -15.60 12.40
N SER A 159 -1.69 -15.10 13.07
CA SER A 159 -1.53 -15.17 14.54
C SER A 159 -2.33 -14.12 15.29
N ARG A 160 -3.11 -13.31 14.58
CA ARG A 160 -3.92 -12.22 15.11
C ARG A 160 -5.40 -12.53 14.97
N ASP A 161 -6.21 -11.82 15.75
CA ASP A 161 -7.66 -11.92 15.68
C ASP A 161 -8.19 -11.66 14.27
N ALA A 162 -9.29 -12.34 13.94
CA ALA A 162 -9.89 -12.28 12.63
C ALA A 162 -10.46 -10.88 12.35
N MET A 163 -9.91 -10.22 11.32
CA MET A 163 -10.29 -8.87 10.90
C MET A 163 -10.30 -8.80 9.36
N PRO A 164 -11.14 -7.96 8.72
CA PRO A 164 -10.94 -7.58 7.32
C PRO A 164 -9.48 -7.14 7.12
N THR A 165 -8.78 -7.78 6.18
CA THR A 165 -7.32 -7.62 6.05
C THR A 165 -6.92 -7.43 4.60
N VAL A 166 -6.11 -6.42 4.34
CA VAL A 166 -5.46 -6.14 3.05
C VAL A 166 -3.94 -6.19 3.21
N LEU A 167 -3.26 -6.81 2.25
CA LEU A 167 -1.81 -6.86 2.16
C LEU A 167 -1.42 -6.21 0.83
N MET A 168 -0.48 -5.28 0.86
CA MET A 168 -0.14 -4.51 -0.32
C MET A 168 1.34 -4.13 -0.33
N GLY A 169 1.91 -4.00 -1.53
CA GLY A 169 3.31 -3.68 -1.66
C GLY A 169 3.94 -4.08 -2.98
N ASP A 170 5.21 -3.70 -3.14
CA ASP A 170 6.09 -4.19 -4.18
C ASP A 170 6.64 -5.56 -3.78
N LEU A 171 6.20 -6.60 -4.48
CA LEU A 171 6.64 -7.97 -4.19
C LEU A 171 7.92 -8.34 -4.93
N ASN A 172 8.46 -7.50 -5.83
CA ASN A 172 9.60 -7.82 -6.69
C ASN A 172 9.49 -9.16 -7.43
N GLU A 173 8.26 -9.62 -7.68
CA GLU A 173 8.00 -10.95 -8.25
C GLU A 173 7.54 -10.83 -9.71
N TRP A 174 8.39 -11.30 -10.60
CA TRP A 174 8.22 -11.23 -12.05
C TRP A 174 7.45 -12.43 -12.62
N SER A 175 7.33 -13.52 -11.87
CA SER A 175 6.54 -14.66 -12.30
C SER A 175 5.04 -14.35 -12.28
N ALA A 176 4.28 -15.11 -13.07
CA ALA A 176 2.83 -14.91 -13.15
C ALA A 176 2.12 -15.35 -11.85
N GLU A 177 2.40 -16.57 -11.37
CA GLU A 177 1.66 -17.24 -10.28
C GLU A 177 2.55 -18.17 -9.44
N ARG A 178 3.87 -17.95 -9.40
CA ARG A 178 4.82 -18.83 -8.70
C ARG A 178 5.48 -18.13 -7.51
N GLY A 179 6.32 -18.86 -6.78
CA GLY A 179 7.09 -18.31 -5.67
C GLY A 179 6.20 -17.78 -4.55
N CYS A 180 6.50 -16.58 -4.06
CA CYS A 180 5.73 -15.96 -2.98
C CYS A 180 4.27 -15.70 -3.37
N LEU A 181 3.95 -15.49 -4.66
CA LEU A 181 2.57 -15.29 -5.11
C LEU A 181 1.71 -16.52 -4.83
N ALA A 182 2.25 -17.72 -5.10
CA ALA A 182 1.57 -18.97 -4.81
C ALA A 182 1.39 -19.18 -3.29
N ASP A 183 2.35 -18.74 -2.48
CA ASP A 183 2.26 -18.84 -1.02
C ASP A 183 1.15 -17.91 -0.48
N PHE A 184 1.07 -16.65 -0.96
CA PHE A 184 -0.01 -15.73 -0.61
C PHE A 184 -1.39 -16.17 -1.13
N ALA A 185 -1.46 -16.73 -2.35
CA ALA A 185 -2.70 -17.16 -3.00
C ALA A 185 -3.46 -18.25 -2.23
N ARG A 186 -2.79 -18.99 -1.33
CA ARG A 186 -3.43 -19.99 -0.45
C ARG A 186 -4.35 -19.37 0.60
N HIS A 187 -4.14 -18.09 0.93
CA HIS A 187 -4.82 -17.41 2.04
C HIS A 187 -5.55 -16.14 1.59
N TYR A 188 -5.10 -15.51 0.50
CA TYR A 188 -5.60 -14.22 0.03
C TYR A 188 -5.95 -14.26 -1.45
N ARG A 189 -6.91 -13.41 -1.83
CA ARG A 189 -7.25 -13.13 -3.24
C ARG A 189 -6.47 -11.91 -3.71
N PHE A 190 -6.06 -11.91 -4.97
CA PHE A 190 -5.35 -10.78 -5.59
C PHE A 190 -6.33 -9.85 -6.30
N ALA A 191 -6.21 -8.54 -6.06
CA ALA A 191 -6.89 -7.53 -6.87
C ALA A 191 -6.17 -7.40 -8.24
N PRO A 192 -6.84 -7.56 -9.39
CA PRO A 192 -6.22 -7.58 -10.71
C PRO A 192 -5.91 -6.16 -11.24
N CYS A 193 -5.11 -5.39 -10.50
CA CYS A 193 -4.90 -3.94 -10.73
C CYS A 193 -4.27 -3.61 -12.10
N GLY A 194 -3.41 -4.48 -12.66
CA GLY A 194 -2.71 -4.25 -13.92
C GLY A 194 -1.19 -4.13 -13.78
N ARG A 195 -0.52 -3.63 -14.83
CA ARG A 195 0.94 -3.47 -14.88
C ARG A 195 1.33 -2.09 -14.33
N SER A 196 2.19 -2.07 -13.33
CA SER A 196 2.64 -0.85 -12.64
C SER A 196 4.09 -0.46 -12.95
N PHE A 197 4.91 -1.40 -13.42
CA PHE A 197 6.34 -1.19 -13.68
C PHE A 197 6.70 -1.50 -15.14
N HIS A 198 7.52 -0.73 -15.86
CA HIS A 198 8.09 0.57 -15.50
C HIS A 198 7.09 1.68 -15.87
N ALA A 199 6.98 2.75 -15.08
CA ALA A 199 5.90 3.73 -15.19
C ALA A 199 5.75 4.40 -16.56
N ARG A 200 6.87 4.63 -17.26
CA ARG A 200 6.89 5.15 -18.64
C ARG A 200 6.36 4.19 -19.71
N ARG A 201 6.41 2.88 -19.45
CA ARG A 201 5.92 1.82 -20.34
C ARG A 201 5.66 0.58 -19.47
N PRO A 202 4.44 0.42 -18.94
CA PRO A 202 4.16 -0.66 -18.00
C PRO A 202 4.26 -2.05 -18.65
N VAL A 203 5.21 -2.86 -18.19
CA VAL A 203 5.58 -4.18 -18.72
C VAL A 203 5.38 -5.31 -17.71
N ALA A 204 5.44 -5.00 -16.42
CA ALA A 204 5.40 -5.93 -15.32
C ALA A 204 4.39 -5.50 -14.26
N ARG A 205 3.84 -6.51 -13.59
CA ARG A 205 3.06 -6.34 -12.37
C ARG A 205 4.05 -6.69 -11.25
N LEU A 206 4.63 -5.72 -10.55
CA LEU A 206 5.48 -6.01 -9.38
C LEU A 206 4.73 -5.70 -8.09
N ASP A 207 4.00 -4.60 -8.11
CA ASP A 207 3.08 -4.19 -7.05
C ASP A 207 1.85 -5.10 -7.02
N ARG A 208 1.39 -5.46 -5.82
CA ARG A 208 0.18 -6.26 -5.59
C ARG A 208 -0.66 -5.67 -4.46
N ILE A 209 -1.97 -5.79 -4.61
CA ILE A 209 -2.95 -5.68 -3.53
C ILE A 209 -3.62 -7.04 -3.38
N MET A 210 -3.64 -7.56 -2.16
CA MET A 210 -4.21 -8.85 -1.78
C MET A 210 -5.18 -8.64 -0.63
N HIS A 211 -6.28 -9.39 -0.58
CA HIS A 211 -7.30 -9.23 0.45
C HIS A 211 -7.83 -10.57 0.94
N CYS A 212 -8.29 -10.61 2.20
CA CYS A 212 -8.92 -11.79 2.76
C CYS A 212 -10.38 -11.94 2.28
N GLY A 213 -10.99 -13.10 2.57
CA GLY A 213 -12.37 -13.40 2.17
C GLY A 213 -13.47 -12.56 2.85
N ARG A 214 -13.11 -11.72 3.83
CA ARG A 214 -14.06 -10.81 4.51
C ARG A 214 -14.25 -9.48 3.79
N LEU A 215 -13.51 -9.25 2.70
CA LEU A 215 -13.58 -8.03 1.90
C LEU A 215 -14.11 -8.37 0.51
N LYS A 216 -15.07 -7.57 0.05
CA LYS A 216 -15.58 -7.62 -1.32
C LYS A 216 -14.86 -6.55 -2.14
N LEU A 217 -14.07 -6.96 -3.12
CA LEU A 217 -13.49 -6.07 -4.10
C LEU A 217 -14.61 -5.45 -4.96
N VAL A 218 -14.64 -4.13 -5.04
CA VAL A 218 -15.59 -3.34 -5.83
C VAL A 218 -14.95 -2.92 -7.15
N ASP A 219 -13.76 -2.33 -7.08
CA ASP A 219 -12.99 -1.89 -8.24
C ASP A 219 -11.49 -1.90 -7.94
N CYS A 220 -10.63 -1.89 -8.96
CA CYS A 220 -9.19 -1.74 -8.81
C CYS A 220 -8.52 -1.32 -10.11
N GLY A 221 -7.34 -0.72 -10.02
CA GLY A 221 -6.60 -0.31 -11.20
C GLY A 221 -5.18 0.18 -10.94
N VAL A 222 -4.57 0.68 -12.00
CA VAL A 222 -3.32 1.45 -11.96
C VAL A 222 -3.67 2.93 -12.12
N HIS A 223 -3.05 3.78 -11.31
CA HIS A 223 -3.19 5.23 -11.48
C HIS A 223 -2.21 5.75 -12.52
N GLU A 224 -2.73 6.07 -13.71
CA GLU A 224 -1.92 6.50 -14.86
C GLU A 224 -2.10 8.00 -15.13
N SER A 225 -1.29 8.84 -14.47
CA SER A 225 -1.22 10.27 -14.72
C SER A 225 0.14 10.72 -15.24
N ALA A 226 0.20 11.92 -15.82
CA ALA A 226 1.47 12.53 -16.22
C ALA A 226 2.41 12.75 -15.03
N ALA A 227 1.85 13.11 -13.87
CA ALA A 227 2.59 13.22 -12.61
C ALA A 227 3.15 11.86 -12.18
N ALA A 228 2.32 10.81 -12.14
CA ALA A 228 2.72 9.47 -11.74
C ALA A 228 3.85 8.89 -12.60
N ARG A 229 3.78 9.06 -13.93
CA ARG A 229 4.84 8.60 -14.87
C ARG A 229 6.19 9.29 -14.67
N LYS A 230 6.18 10.48 -14.04
CA LYS A 230 7.38 11.28 -13.77
C LYS A 230 7.91 11.07 -12.36
N ALA A 231 7.02 10.88 -11.38
CA ALA A 231 7.34 10.87 -9.95
C ALA A 231 8.12 9.63 -9.48
N SER A 232 7.88 8.47 -10.10
CA SER A 232 8.57 7.20 -9.79
C SER A 232 8.71 6.34 -11.04
N ASP A 233 9.54 5.29 -10.98
CA ASP A 233 9.58 4.22 -11.97
C ASP A 233 8.46 3.17 -11.78
N HIS A 234 7.69 3.26 -10.71
CA HIS A 234 6.43 2.54 -10.53
C HIS A 234 5.24 3.50 -10.71
N LEU A 235 4.12 2.96 -11.18
CA LEU A 235 2.81 3.59 -11.08
C LEU A 235 2.11 3.08 -9.82
N PRO A 236 1.37 3.93 -9.09
CA PRO A 236 0.59 3.44 -7.97
C PRO A 236 -0.52 2.50 -8.45
N ILE A 237 -0.81 1.49 -7.63
CA ILE A 237 -1.99 0.64 -7.80
C ILE A 237 -3.00 0.93 -6.69
N TRP A 238 -4.28 0.76 -6.97
CA TRP A 238 -5.35 1.02 -6.02
C TRP A 238 -6.43 -0.05 -6.11
N ALA A 239 -7.16 -0.23 -5.02
CA ALA A 239 -8.33 -1.09 -4.94
C ALA A 239 -9.39 -0.47 -4.02
N GLU A 240 -10.64 -0.66 -4.36
CA GLU A 240 -11.81 -0.26 -3.58
C GLU A 240 -12.51 -1.49 -3.04
N PHE A 241 -12.79 -1.48 -1.73
CA PHE A 241 -13.48 -2.56 -1.06
C PHE A 241 -14.79 -2.06 -0.46
N GLY A 242 -15.85 -2.86 -0.58
CA GLY A 242 -17.11 -2.59 0.10
C GLY A 242 -16.95 -2.76 1.61
N LEU A 243 -17.34 -1.74 2.37
CA LEU A 243 -17.53 -1.82 3.81
C LEU A 243 -18.96 -2.31 4.04
N GLY A 244 -19.08 -3.53 4.57
CA GLY A 244 -20.36 -4.19 4.85
C GLY A 244 -21.22 -3.47 5.88
#